data_AF-A0A259MNX0-F1
#
_entry.id   AF-A0A259MNX0-F1
#
_cell.length_a   1.000
_cell.length_b   1.000
_cell.length_c   1.000
_cell.angle_alpha   90.00
_cell.angle_beta   90.00
_cell.angle_gamma   90.00
#
_symmetry.space_group_name_H-M   'P 1'
#
loop_
_entity.id
_entity.type
_entity.pdbx_description
1 polymer ?
#
loop_
_entity_poly.entity_id
_entity_poly.type
_entity_poly.pdbx_seq_one_letter_code
_entity_poly.pdbx_strand_id
1 'polypeptide(L)' 'MAAEKLASPACQAHEADDAYMGFATREEIVRFLTELDSAPVPAKAEMLRRMLPKIRDSVLHAEIRARLTAIESDKSAP' A
#
# COMPACT_ATOMS: atom_id res chain seq x y z
N MET A 1 34.01 -19.90 28.50
CA MET A 1 33.23 -20.11 27.26
C MET A 1 32.07 -19.12 27.29
N ALA A 2 31.93 -18.35 26.21
CA ALA A 2 31.16 -17.11 26.18
C ALA A 2 29.65 -17.35 26.16
N ALA A 3 28.92 -16.42 26.78
CA ALA A 3 27.47 -16.34 26.78
C ALA A 3 26.95 -15.98 25.38
N GLU A 4 26.64 -17.01 24.59
CA GLU A 4 25.89 -16.89 23.36
C GLU A 4 24.41 -16.82 23.75
N LYS A 5 23.97 -15.59 24.01
CA LYS A 5 22.60 -15.12 23.83
C LYS A 5 21.87 -16.07 22.86
N LEU A 6 21.01 -16.92 23.41
CA LEU A 6 19.90 -17.52 22.71
C LEU A 6 18.98 -16.35 22.35
N ALA A 7 19.41 -15.52 21.40
CA ALA A 7 18.52 -14.68 20.66
C ALA A 7 17.63 -15.68 19.93
N SER A 8 16.49 -15.99 20.55
CA SER A 8 15.42 -16.78 19.98
C SER A 8 15.30 -16.39 18.51
N PRO A 9 15.24 -17.37 17.59
CA PRO A 9 15.30 -17.12 16.15
C PRO A 9 14.38 -15.96 15.87
N ALA A 10 14.95 -14.84 15.39
CA ALA A 10 14.17 -13.66 15.08
C ALA A 10 12.99 -14.16 14.27
N CYS A 11 11.78 -14.11 14.85
CA CYS A 11 10.60 -14.66 14.23
C CYS A 11 10.58 -14.09 12.82
N GLN A 12 10.84 -14.92 11.83
CA GLN A 12 10.80 -14.55 10.43
C GLN A 12 9.32 -14.40 10.05
N ALA A 13 8.62 -13.48 10.71
CA ALA A 13 7.33 -12.94 10.30
C ALA A 13 7.48 -12.08 9.04
N HIS A 14 8.67 -12.07 8.42
CA HIS A 14 8.88 -11.63 7.05
C HIS A 14 8.38 -12.67 6.02
N GLU A 15 8.27 -13.95 6.38
CA GLU A 15 7.78 -15.02 5.48
C GLU A 15 6.25 -15.06 5.34
N ALA A 16 5.52 -14.26 6.13
CA ALA A 16 4.13 -13.98 5.83
C ALA A 16 4.11 -12.96 4.68
N ASP A 17 4.14 -13.48 3.44
CA ASP A 17 4.03 -12.68 2.22
C ASP A 17 2.83 -11.73 2.31
N ASP A 18 2.92 -10.55 1.71
CA ASP A 18 1.84 -9.56 1.70
C ASP A 18 0.50 -10.20 1.30
N ALA A 19 0.54 -11.11 0.32
CA ALA A 19 -0.62 -11.88 -0.13
C ALA A 19 -1.23 -12.76 0.96
N TYR A 20 -0.39 -13.40 1.80
CA TYR A 20 -0.85 -14.25 2.91
C TYR A 20 -1.62 -13.44 3.97
N MET A 21 -1.18 -12.21 4.21
CA MET A 21 -1.82 -11.30 5.18
C MET A 21 -3.00 -10.51 4.61
N GLY A 22 -3.35 -10.72 3.33
CA GLY A 22 -4.43 -10.00 2.65
C GLY A 22 -4.05 -8.58 2.21
N PHE A 23 -2.76 -8.23 2.25
CA PHE A 23 -2.23 -7.00 1.68
C PHE A 23 -1.90 -7.19 0.20
N ALA A 24 -1.88 -6.08 -0.53
CA ALA A 24 -1.44 -6.07 -1.92
C ALA A 24 0.07 -6.32 -1.97
N THR A 25 0.48 -7.28 -2.79
CA THR A 25 1.88 -7.52 -3.09
C THR A 25 2.49 -6.35 -3.86
N ARG A 26 3.82 -6.30 -3.92
CA ARG A 26 4.54 -5.30 -4.73
C ARG A 26 4.12 -5.33 -6.20
N GLU A 27 3.93 -6.52 -6.77
CA GLU A 27 3.51 -6.68 -8.17
C GLU A 27 2.10 -6.14 -8.41
N GLU A 28 1.16 -6.41 -7.49
CA GLU A 28 -0.18 -5.85 -7.54
C GLU A 28 -0.18 -4.33 -7.40
N ILE A 29 0.66 -3.78 -6.51
CA ILE A 29 0.80 -2.33 -6.34
C ILE A 29 1.35 -1.69 -7.61
N VAL A 30 2.38 -2.26 -8.23
CA VAL A 30 2.96 -1.72 -9.48
C VAL A 30 1.92 -1.76 -10.60
N ARG A 31 1.24 -2.89 -10.80
CA ARG A 31 0.18 -3.01 -11.80
C ARG A 31 -0.95 -2.01 -11.55
N PHE A 32 -1.38 -1.87 -10.30
CA PHE A 32 -2.39 -0.91 -9.90
C PHE A 32 -1.97 0.53 -10.24
N LEU A 33 -0.72 0.92 -9.95
CA LEU A 33 -0.22 2.26 -10.27
C LEU A 33 -0.17 2.52 -11.77
N THR A 34 0.16 1.51 -12.58
CA THR A 34 0.10 1.60 -14.05
C THR A 34 -1.33 1.81 -14.55
N GLU A 35 -2.29 1.03 -14.04
CA GLU A 35 -3.70 1.20 -14.40
C GLU A 35 -4.26 2.55 -13.92
N LEU A 36 -3.84 2.99 -12.74
CA LEU A 36 -4.21 4.28 -12.16
C LEU A 36 -3.74 5.45 -13.02
N ASP A 37 -2.56 5.37 -13.63
CA ASP A 37 -2.05 6.44 -14.48
C ASP A 37 -2.92 6.64 -15.74
N SER A 38 -3.37 5.52 -16.32
CA SER A 38 -4.17 5.49 -17.55
C SER A 38 -5.67 5.74 -17.33
N ALA A 39 -6.17 5.64 -16.09
CA ALA A 39 -7.59 5.80 -15.78
C ALA A 39 -8.05 7.28 -15.81
N PRO A 40 -9.33 7.57 -16.10
CA PRO A 40 -9.87 8.92 -15.93
C PRO A 40 -10.00 9.29 -14.44
N VAL A 41 -9.93 10.57 -14.10
CA VAL A 41 -10.01 11.12 -12.72
C VAL A 41 -11.11 10.47 -11.84
N PRO A 42 -12.38 10.33 -12.27
CA PRO A 42 -13.40 9.67 -11.44
C PRO A 42 -13.08 8.20 -11.14
N ALA A 43 -12.53 7.47 -12.10
CA ALA A 43 -12.09 6.09 -11.90
C ALA A 43 -10.86 6.03 -10.98
N LYS A 44 -9.92 6.97 -11.10
CA LYS A 44 -8.75 7.06 -10.20
C LYS A 44 -9.17 7.16 -8.74
N ALA A 45 -10.14 8.02 -8.42
CA ALA A 45 -10.61 8.18 -7.04
C ALA A 45 -11.19 6.87 -6.46
N GLU A 46 -12.01 6.15 -7.23
CA GLU A 46 -12.58 4.87 -6.80
C GLU A 46 -11.50 3.79 -6.64
N MET A 47 -10.57 3.71 -7.59
CA MET A 47 -9.44 2.79 -7.56
C MET A 47 -8.58 2.99 -6.31
N LEU A 48 -8.24 4.26 -5.99
CA LEU A 48 -7.46 4.59 -4.78
C LEU A 48 -8.19 4.21 -3.49
N ARG A 49 -9.50 4.49 -3.39
CA ARG A 49 -10.31 4.11 -2.22
C ARG A 49 -10.32 2.60 -1.97
N ARG A 50 -10.35 1.81 -3.05
CA ARG A 50 -10.33 0.33 -2.97
C ARG A 50 -8.96 -0.23 -2.60
N MET A 51 -7.89 0.42 -3.03
CA MET A 51 -6.52 -0.06 -2.83
C MET A 51 -5.94 0.32 -1.47
N LEU A 52 -6.27 1.50 -0.94
CA LEU A 52 -5.78 1.99 0.35
C LEU A 52 -5.81 0.95 1.50
N PRO A 53 -6.92 0.26 1.81
CA PRO A 53 -6.94 -0.71 2.92
C PRO A 53 -6.04 -1.92 2.72
N LYS A 54 -5.57 -2.16 1.48
CA LYS A 54 -4.68 -3.28 1.14
C LYS A 54 -3.20 -2.91 1.19
N ILE A 55 -2.84 -1.67 1.50
CA ILE A 55 -1.45 -1.23 1.52
C ILE A 55 -0.96 -1.22 2.96
N ARG A 56 -0.06 -2.16 3.29
CA ARG A 56 0.58 -2.20 4.63
C ARG A 56 1.57 -1.08 4.86
N ASP A 57 2.23 -0.63 3.79
CA ASP A 57 3.32 0.34 3.88
C ASP A 57 2.74 1.70 4.28
N SER A 58 3.10 2.16 5.48
CA SER A 58 2.50 3.36 6.06
C SER A 58 2.86 4.63 5.29
N VAL A 59 4.03 4.66 4.64
CA VAL A 59 4.48 5.80 3.84
C VAL A 59 3.70 5.85 2.53
N LEU A 60 3.64 4.73 1.80
CA LEU A 60 2.89 4.61 0.56
C LEU A 60 1.38 4.82 0.78
N HIS A 61 0.83 4.31 1.89
CA HIS A 61 -0.55 4.56 2.28
C HIS A 61 -0.82 6.05 2.48
N ALA A 62 0.07 6.77 3.19
CA ALA A 62 -0.06 8.21 3.40
C ALA A 62 0.04 9.00 2.07
N GLU A 63 0.98 8.64 1.20
CA GLU A 63 1.16 9.23 -0.12
C GLU A 63 -0.09 9.06 -1.00
N ILE A 64 -0.62 7.84 -1.08
CA ILE A 64 -1.81 7.54 -1.88
C ILE A 64 -3.05 8.25 -1.32
N ARG A 65 -3.17 8.34 0.01
CA ARG A 65 -4.24 9.09 0.66
C ARG A 65 -4.18 10.58 0.31
N ALA A 66 -2.98 11.18 0.34
CA ALA A 66 -2.80 12.57 -0.04
C ALA A 66 -3.21 12.82 -1.50
N ARG A 67 -2.84 11.92 -2.42
CA ARG A 67 -3.26 11.98 -3.83
C ARG A 67 -4.77 11.87 -4.01
N LEU A 68 -5.44 10.98 -3.26
CA LEU A 68 -6.90 10.86 -3.27
C LEU A 68 -7.56 12.18 -2.84
N THR A 69 -7.10 12.77 -1.73
CA THR A 69 -7.63 14.05 -1.26
C THR A 69 -7.43 15.19 -2.27
N ALA A 70 -6.29 15.22 -2.97
CA ALA A 70 -6.06 16.21 -4.03
C ALA A 70 -7.06 16.05 -5.19
N ILE A 71 -7.30 14.82 -5.65
CA ILE A 71 -8.28 14.51 -6.69
C ILE A 71 -9.71 14.91 -6.26
N GLU A 72 -10.07 14.66 -5.01
CA GLU A 72 -11.40 15.00 -4.47
C GLU A 72 -11.57 16.52 -4.27
N SER A 73 -10.49 17.22 -3.94
CA SER A 73 -10.48 18.67 -3.76
C SER A 73 -10.58 19.42 -5.10
N ASP A 74 -9.96 18.90 -6.17
CA ASP A 74 -10.07 19.44 -7.53
C ASP A 74 -11.53 19.42 -8.04
N LYS A 75 -12.29 18.36 -7.71
CA LYS A 75 -13.73 18.28 -7.98
C LYS A 75 -14.56 19.29 -7.16
N SER A 76 -14.00 19.78 -6.06
CA SER A 76 -14.68 20.69 -5.11
C SER A 76 -14.38 22.17 -5.39
N ALA A 77 -13.58 22.48 -6.42
CA ALA A 77 -13.38 23.85 -6.88
C ALA A 77 -14.64 24.34 -7.63
N PRO A 78 -15.27 25.46 -7.21
CA PRO A 78 -16.47 26.01 -7.84
C PRO A 78 -16.20 26.66 -9.20
#